data_AF-A0A1S3ZJV1-F1
#
_entry.id   AF-A0A1S3ZJV1-F1
#
_cell.length_a   1.000
_cell.length_b   1.000
_cell.length_c   1.000
_cell.angle_alpha   90.00
_cell.angle_beta   90.00
_cell.angle_gamma   90.00
#
_symmetry.space_group_name_H-M   'P 1'
#
loop_
_entity.id
_entity.type
_entity.pdbx_description
1 polymer ?
#
loop_
_entity_poly.entity_id
_entity_poly.type
_entity_poly.pdbx_seq_one_letter_code
_entity_poly.pdbx_strand_id
1 'polypeptide(L)'
;MMTTAAMPNHNVAAIIAAPLYMLWNLFSGFMIPHKRIPIWWRWYYWANPVAWTLYGLVASQYADDDRLVKLSDGIQSVPIKLLVKTVFGYRHDFIEIAGFLVVSFSVLFAVIFAYAIKSFNFQKR
;
A
#
# COMPACT_ATOMS: atom_id res chain seq x y z
N MET A 1 3.41 9.79 -12.00
CA MET A 1 3.59 11.25 -12.18
C MET A 1 4.89 11.77 -11.55
N MET A 2 5.27 11.38 -10.33
CA MET A 2 6.58 11.81 -9.78
C MET A 2 7.79 11.32 -10.61
N THR A 3 7.76 10.06 -11.04
CA THR A 3 8.86 9.43 -11.79
C THR A 3 9.04 10.03 -13.18
N THR A 4 7.96 10.50 -13.80
CA THR A 4 8.01 11.17 -15.11
C THR A 4 8.57 12.59 -15.02
N ALA A 5 8.39 13.28 -13.89
CA ALA A 5 8.97 14.60 -13.69
C ALA A 5 10.48 14.55 -13.36
N ALA A 6 10.93 13.47 -12.73
CA ALA A 6 12.34 13.30 -12.37
C ALA A 6 13.20 12.79 -13.53
N MET A 7 12.60 12.23 -14.57
CA MET A 7 13.31 11.57 -15.67
C MET A 7 13.21 12.38 -16.97
N PRO A 8 14.26 12.36 -17.82
CA PRO A 8 14.31 13.16 -19.05
C PRO A 8 13.36 12.64 -20.15
N ASN A 9 12.88 11.41 -20.06
CA ASN A 9 11.99 10.79 -21.06
C ASN A 9 10.98 9.85 -20.38
N HIS A 10 9.73 9.84 -20.88
CA HIS A 10 8.65 8.98 -20.41
C HIS A 10 8.97 7.47 -20.47
N ASN A 11 9.72 7.02 -21.48
CA ASN A 11 10.11 5.61 -21.62
C ASN A 11 11.04 5.18 -20.48
N VAL A 12 12.03 6.03 -20.16
CA VAL A 12 12.97 5.77 -19.05
C VAL A 12 12.24 5.83 -17.71
N ALA A 13 11.30 6.77 -17.55
CA ALA A 13 10.46 6.86 -16.37
C ALA A 13 9.63 5.59 -16.14
N ALA A 14 9.07 5.01 -17.20
CA ALA A 14 8.27 3.79 -17.12
C ALA A 14 9.12 2.58 -16.72
N ILE A 15 10.31 2.42 -17.33
CA ILE A 15 11.24 1.32 -17.03
C ILE A 15 11.65 1.34 -15.56
N ILE A 16 11.93 2.52 -15.00
CA ILE A 16 12.33 2.65 -13.59
C ILE A 16 11.14 2.47 -12.64
N ALA A 17 9.95 2.93 -13.03
CA ALA A 17 8.76 2.84 -12.19
C ALA A 17 8.23 1.41 -12.07
N ALA A 18 8.35 0.59 -13.12
CA ALA A 18 7.85 -0.79 -13.15
C ALA A 18 8.32 -1.66 -11.97
N PRO A 19 9.63 -1.80 -11.68
CA PRO A 19 10.09 -2.60 -10.54
C PRO A 19 9.66 -2.01 -9.19
N LEU A 20 9.57 -0.68 -9.07
CA LEU A 20 9.09 -0.03 -7.83
C LEU A 20 7.63 -0.37 -7.56
N TYR A 21 6.76 -0.31 -8.58
CA TYR A 21 5.37 -0.73 -8.44
C TYR A 21 5.22 -2.21 -8.13
N MET A 22 6.07 -3.05 -8.73
CA MET A 22 6.08 -4.49 -8.42
C MET A 22 6.45 -4.75 -6.96
N LEU A 23 7.47 -4.05 -6.44
CA LEU A 23 7.84 -4.14 -5.02
C LEU A 23 6.73 -3.62 -4.10
N TRP A 24 6.09 -2.49 -4.44
CA TRP A 24 4.94 -1.99 -3.67
C TRP A 24 3.79 -3.01 -3.63
N ASN A 25 3.49 -3.69 -4.73
CA ASN A 25 2.44 -4.71 -4.74
C ASN A 25 2.82 -5.95 -3.94
N LEU A 26 4.04 -6.45 -4.11
CA LEU A 26 4.52 -7.66 -3.43
C LEU A 26 4.48 -7.53 -1.90
N PHE A 27 4.94 -6.38 -1.39
CA PHE A 27 5.00 -6.10 0.06
C PHE A 27 3.83 -5.23 0.55
N SER A 28 2.72 -5.19 -0.18
CA SER A 28 1.51 -4.44 0.22
C SER A 28 0.73 -5.11 1.37
N GLY A 29 1.09 -6.33 1.76
CA GLY A 29 0.36 -7.10 2.78
C GLY A 29 -0.72 -8.03 2.23
N PHE A 30 -1.07 -7.91 0.94
CA PHE A 30 -2.05 -8.78 0.30
C PHE A 30 -1.43 -10.07 -0.25
N MET A 31 -0.39 -9.96 -1.08
CA MET A 31 0.32 -11.14 -1.62
C MET A 31 1.11 -11.87 -0.53
N ILE A 32 1.82 -11.10 0.30
CA ILE A 32 2.55 -11.61 1.46
C ILE A 32 1.96 -10.94 2.70
N PRO A 33 1.21 -11.67 3.54
CA PRO A 33 0.68 -11.13 4.78
C PRO A 33 1.79 -10.54 5.65
N HIS A 34 1.54 -9.39 6.28
CA HIS A 34 2.59 -8.65 7.01
C HIS A 34 3.32 -9.50 8.06
N LYS A 35 2.63 -10.45 8.69
CA LYS A 35 3.17 -11.36 9.71
C LYS A 35 4.20 -12.34 9.14
N ARG A 36 4.12 -12.64 7.84
CA ARG A 36 5.04 -13.52 7.11
C ARG A 36 6.23 -12.79 6.49
N ILE A 37 6.23 -11.46 6.49
CA ILE A 37 7.37 -10.65 6.02
C ILE A 37 8.51 -10.77 7.06
N PRO A 38 9.75 -11.09 6.63
CA PRO A 38 10.92 -11.10 7.50
C PRO A 38 11.04 -9.80 8.29
N ILE A 39 11.43 -9.88 9.57
CA ILE A 39 11.46 -8.73 10.49
C ILE A 39 12.26 -7.55 9.90
N TRP A 40 13.40 -7.85 9.26
CA TRP A 40 14.26 -6.85 8.63
C TRP A 40 13.59 -6.11 7.45
N TRP A 41 12.63 -6.73 6.76
CA TRP A 41 11.91 -6.13 5.63
C TRP A 41 10.58 -5.48 6.04
N ARG A 42 10.18 -5.60 7.31
CA ARG A 42 8.88 -5.13 7.79
C ARG A 42 8.73 -3.61 7.74
N TRP A 43 9.82 -2.85 7.83
CA TRP A 43 9.77 -1.39 7.68
C TRP A 43 9.23 -0.98 6.30
N TYR A 44 9.53 -1.76 5.25
CA TYR A 44 9.09 -1.45 3.90
C TYR A 44 7.57 -1.54 3.77
N TYR A 45 6.95 -2.52 4.45
CA TYR A 45 5.49 -2.61 4.54
C TYR A 45 4.88 -1.33 5.16
N TRP A 46 5.47 -0.80 6.23
CA TRP A 46 5.00 0.43 6.87
C TRP A 46 5.29 1.70 6.07
N ALA A 47 6.33 1.70 5.23
CA ALA A 47 6.66 2.81 4.33
C ALA A 47 5.89 2.77 3.00
N ASN A 48 5.14 1.70 2.73
CA ASN A 48 4.47 1.48 1.46
C ASN A 48 3.06 2.10 1.45
N PRO A 49 2.77 3.08 0.58
CA PRO A 49 1.45 3.70 0.52
C PRO A 49 0.35 2.71 0.12
N VAL A 50 0.67 1.70 -0.71
CA VAL A 50 -0.30 0.68 -1.16
C VAL A 50 -0.74 -0.20 0.02
N ALA A 51 0.17 -0.47 0.95
CA ALA A 51 -0.15 -1.26 2.14
C ALA A 51 -1.20 -0.57 3.01
N TRP A 52 -1.07 0.75 3.22
CA TRP A 52 -2.03 1.54 3.99
C TRP A 52 -3.39 1.68 3.29
N THR A 53 -3.40 1.84 1.96
CA THR A 53 -4.64 1.87 1.19
C THR A 53 -5.39 0.54 1.29
N LEU A 54 -4.70 -0.60 1.10
CA LEU A 54 -5.33 -1.91 1.24
C LEU A 54 -5.79 -2.18 2.67
N TYR A 55 -5.00 -1.79 3.67
CA TYR A 55 -5.40 -1.87 5.07
C TYR A 55 -6.70 -1.12 5.30
N GLY A 56 -6.76 0.16 4.90
CA GLY A 56 -7.94 1.01 5.09
C GLY A 56 -9.19 0.44 4.41
N LEU A 57 -9.07 0.05 3.14
CA LEU A 57 -10.19 -0.51 2.37
C LEU A 57 -10.71 -1.83 2.94
N VAL A 58 -9.83 -2.78 3.23
CA VAL A 58 -10.23 -4.10 3.73
C VAL A 58 -10.77 -3.97 5.16
N ALA A 59 -10.12 -3.16 6.00
CA ALA A 59 -10.57 -2.96 7.37
C ALA A 59 -11.92 -2.23 7.42
N SER A 60 -12.15 -1.23 6.58
CA SER A 60 -13.44 -0.51 6.56
C SER A 60 -14.61 -1.38 6.15
N GLN A 61 -14.38 -2.34 5.24
CA GLN A 61 -15.44 -3.21 4.72
C GLN A 61 -15.68 -4.43 5.60
N TYR A 62 -14.63 -5.00 6.19
CA TYR A 62 -14.68 -6.37 6.73
C TYR A 62 -14.19 -6.51 8.17
N ALA A 63 -13.58 -5.48 8.77
CA ALA A 63 -13.05 -5.61 10.14
C ALA A 63 -14.13 -5.57 11.23
N ASP A 64 -15.36 -5.16 10.90
CA ASP A 64 -16.53 -5.17 11.79
C ASP A 64 -17.67 -6.06 11.25
N ASP A 65 -17.37 -6.90 10.25
CA ASP A 65 -18.37 -7.81 9.67
C ASP A 65 -18.35 -9.19 10.39
N ASP A 66 -19.49 -9.53 10.99
CA ASP A 66 -19.73 -10.79 11.69
C ASP A 66 -20.28 -11.91 10.80
N ARG A 67 -20.45 -11.67 9.51
CA ARG A 67 -20.86 -12.70 8.56
C ARG A 67 -19.88 -13.88 8.60
N LEU A 68 -20.44 -15.08 8.57
CA LEU A 68 -19.68 -16.31 8.58
C LEU A 68 -19.20 -16.63 7.17
N VAL A 69 -17.90 -16.89 7.03
CA VAL A 69 -17.29 -17.39 5.79
C VAL A 69 -16.75 -18.78 6.00
N LYS A 70 -17.03 -19.66 5.04
CA LYS A 70 -16.43 -21.00 4.99
C LYS A 70 -14.95 -20.86 4.64
N LEU A 71 -14.09 -21.47 5.46
CA LEU A 71 -12.66 -21.56 5.15
C LEU A 71 -12.44 -22.47 3.94
N SER A 72 -11.22 -22.46 3.40
CA SER A 72 -10.81 -23.35 2.29
C SER A 72 -11.01 -24.84 2.57
N ASP A 73 -11.17 -25.23 3.83
CA ASP A 73 -11.50 -26.59 4.30
C ASP A 73 -12.99 -26.95 4.12
N GLY A 74 -13.86 -25.98 3.83
CA GLY A 74 -15.30 -26.20 3.57
C GLY A 74 -16.15 -26.60 4.78
N ILE A 75 -15.52 -27.06 5.87
CA ILE A 75 -16.17 -27.54 7.10
C ILE A 75 -16.29 -26.42 8.14
N GLN A 76 -15.21 -25.67 8.37
CA GLN A 76 -15.18 -24.62 9.40
C GLN A 76 -15.69 -23.28 8.84
N SER A 77 -16.58 -22.64 9.60
CA SER A 77 -17.05 -21.28 9.32
C SER A 77 -16.56 -20.34 10.42
N VAL A 78 -15.88 -19.26 10.04
CA VAL A 78 -15.43 -18.23 10.99
C VAL A 78 -16.01 -16.87 10.61
N PRO A 79 -16.20 -15.95 11.57
CA PRO A 79 -16.54 -14.58 11.26
C PRO A 79 -15.48 -13.92 10.38
N ILE A 80 -15.89 -13.14 9.37
CA ILE A 80 -14.98 -12.43 8.47
C ILE A 80 -13.97 -11.57 9.26
N LYS A 81 -14.42 -10.85 10.29
CA LYS A 81 -13.54 -10.05 11.15
C LYS A 81 -12.38 -10.86 11.75
N LEU A 82 -12.63 -12.13 12.11
CA LEU A 82 -11.60 -13.00 12.67
C LEU A 82 -10.58 -13.42 11.60
N LEU A 83 -11.04 -13.72 10.39
CA LEU A 83 -10.17 -14.01 9.25
C LEU A 83 -9.27 -12.82 8.92
N VAL A 84 -9.85 -11.63 8.81
CA VAL A 84 -9.11 -10.39 8.49
C VAL A 84 -8.05 -10.11 9.55
N LYS A 85 -8.37 -10.29 10.84
CA LYS A 85 -7.42 -10.09 11.95
C LYS A 85 -6.36 -11.19 12.07
N THR A 86 -6.69 -12.44 11.77
CA THR A 86 -5.74 -13.57 11.90
C THR A 86 -4.78 -13.63 10.72
N VAL A 87 -5.30 -13.58 9.49
CA VAL A 87 -4.55 -13.71 8.24
C VAL A 87 -3.82 -12.41 7.90
N PHE A 88 -4.54 -11.29 7.76
CA PHE A 88 -3.97 -10.01 7.33
C PHE A 88 -3.49 -9.16 8.51
N GLY A 89 -4.08 -9.35 9.69
CA GLY A 89 -3.74 -8.57 10.89
C GLY A 89 -4.29 -7.16 10.88
N TYR A 90 -5.34 -6.92 10.09
CA TYR A 90 -6.00 -5.62 10.06
C TYR A 90 -6.94 -5.48 11.25
N ARG A 91 -7.01 -4.27 11.80
CA ARG A 91 -7.80 -3.88 12.96
C ARG A 91 -8.65 -2.67 12.58
N HIS A 92 -9.89 -2.64 13.05
CA HIS A 92 -10.81 -1.55 12.77
C HIS A 92 -10.30 -0.22 13.37
N ASP A 93 -9.75 -0.25 14.58
CA ASP A 93 -9.20 0.92 15.29
C ASP A 93 -8.11 1.70 14.50
N PHE A 94 -7.49 1.06 13.51
CA PHE A 94 -6.40 1.65 12.72
C PHE A 94 -6.86 2.25 11.40
N ILE A 95 -8.16 2.22 11.08
CA ILE A 95 -8.69 2.77 9.82
C ILE A 95 -8.44 4.27 9.74
N GLU A 96 -8.67 5.01 10.82
CA GLU A 96 -8.43 6.46 10.85
C GLU A 96 -6.96 6.79 10.59
N ILE A 97 -6.05 6.06 11.25
CA ILE A 97 -4.61 6.19 11.07
C ILE A 97 -4.22 5.87 9.62
N ALA A 98 -4.78 4.81 9.04
CA ALA A 98 -4.54 4.45 7.64
C ALA A 98 -5.02 5.57 6.69
N GLY A 99 -6.18 6.17 6.97
CA GLY A 99 -6.70 7.32 6.22
C GLY A 99 -5.75 8.52 6.25
N PHE A 100 -5.30 8.93 7.44
CA PHE A 100 -4.33 10.01 7.59
C PHE A 100 -3.01 9.73 6.88
N LEU A 101 -2.51 8.49 6.93
CA LEU A 101 -1.26 8.12 6.27
C LEU A 101 -1.39 8.17 4.75
N VAL A 102 -2.50 7.70 4.18
CA VAL A 102 -2.74 7.79 2.73
C VAL A 102 -2.74 9.26 2.28
N VAL A 103 -3.45 10.14 2.98
CA VAL A 103 -3.45 11.59 2.68
C VAL A 103 -2.03 12.17 2.79
N SER A 104 -1.29 11.80 3.84
CA SER A 104 0.09 12.27 4.05
C SER A 104 1.02 11.84 2.90
N PHE A 105 0.93 10.59 2.44
CA PHE A 105 1.70 10.12 1.29
C PHE A 105 1.31 10.82 -0.01
N SER A 106 0.02 11.09 -0.23
CA SER A 106 -0.44 11.86 -1.40
C SER A 106 0.15 13.27 -1.42
N VAL A 107 0.13 13.97 -0.29
CA VAL A 107 0.74 15.31 -0.16
C VAL A 107 2.26 15.23 -0.37
N LEU A 108 2.93 14.26 0.23
CA LEU A 108 4.38 14.05 0.06
C LEU A 108 4.75 13.83 -1.40
N PHE A 109 4.02 12.99 -2.13
CA PHE A 109 4.26 12.77 -3.56
C PHE A 109 3.99 14.02 -4.40
N ALA A 110 2.97 14.81 -4.06
CA ALA A 110 2.70 16.08 -4.73
C ALA A 110 3.85 17.09 -4.52
N VAL A 111 4.38 17.20 -3.30
CA VAL A 111 5.53 18.06 -2.98
C VAL A 111 6.78 17.62 -3.72
N ILE A 112 7.08 16.32 -3.73
CA ILE A 112 8.23 15.77 -4.48
C ILE A 112 8.08 16.07 -5.98
N PHE A 113 6.89 15.90 -6.55
CA PHE A 113 6.62 16.21 -7.95
C PHE A 113 6.82 17.70 -8.25
N ALA A 114 6.28 18.59 -7.42
CA ALA A 114 6.45 20.03 -7.58
C ALA A 114 7.92 20.46 -7.48
N TYR A 115 8.66 19.89 -6.54
CA TYR A 115 10.10 20.12 -6.40
C TYR A 115 10.89 19.60 -7.61
N ALA A 116 10.57 18.39 -8.09
CA ALA A 116 11.23 17.80 -9.24
C ALA A 116 11.06 18.66 -10.51
N ILE A 117 9.85 19.16 -10.77
CA ILE A 117 9.62 20.09 -11.90
C ILE A 117 10.45 21.36 -11.76
N LYS A 118 10.49 21.94 -10.55
CA LYS A 118 11.25 23.17 -10.27
C LYS A 118 12.75 22.98 -10.48
N SER A 119 13.31 21.86 -9.99
CA SER A 119 14.75 21.59 -10.01
C SER A 119 15.23 21.04 -11.36
N PHE A 120 14.45 20.16 -12.00
CA PHE A 120 14.79 19.50 -13.26
C PHE A 120 14.04 20.14 -14.43
N ASN A 121 14.12 21.47 -14.54
CA ASN A 121 13.49 22.20 -15.63
C ASN A 121 14.26 21.97 -16.94
N PHE A 122 14.05 20.81 -17.56
CA PHE A 122 14.71 20.37 -18.80
C PHE A 122 14.37 21.25 -20.03
N GLN A 123 13.40 22.17 -19.92
CA GLN A 123 13.08 23.14 -20.98
C GLN A 123 14.09 24.31 -21.08
N LYS A 124 15.03 24.45 -20.14
CA LYS A 124 16.04 25.52 -20.18
C LYS A 124 17.35 25.15 -20.87
N ARG A 125 17.39 24.03 -21.60
CA ARG A 125 18.53 23.60 -22.41
C ARG A 125 18.18 23.59 -23.89
#